data_AF-A0A268RVC5-F1
#
_entry.id   AF-A0A268RVC5-F1
#
_cell.length_a   1.000
_cell.length_b   1.000
_cell.length_c   1.000
_cell.angle_alpha   90.00
_cell.angle_beta   90.00
_cell.angle_gamma   90.00
#
_symmetry.space_group_name_H-M   'P 1'
#
loop_
_entity.id
_entity.type
_entity.pdbx_description
1 polymer ?
#
loop_
_entity_poly.entity_id
_entity_poly.type
_entity_poly.pdbx_seq_one_letter_code
_entity_poly.pdbx_strand_id
1 'polypeptide(L)' 'MLSNRAGESFIGKREQATQRRVAQIDQEINEAKKKITALESEKAVLQSACMHVFVANYYFKRCCICEKIEVLYY' A
#
# COMPACT_ATOMS: atom_id res chain seq x y z
N MET A 1 22.05 22.34 -44.96
CA MET A 1 21.91 21.33 -43.88
C MET A 1 20.93 21.87 -42.86
N LEU A 2 19.63 21.59 -43.01
CA LEU A 2 18.56 22.13 -42.15
C LEU A 2 17.48 21.06 -41.97
N SER A 3 17.68 20.17 -41.00
CA SER A 3 16.62 19.28 -40.51
C SER A 3 17.15 18.46 -39.35
N ASN A 4 16.71 18.80 -38.12
CA ASN A 4 16.51 17.86 -36.98
C ASN A 4 16.23 18.52 -35.62
N ARG A 5 16.13 19.86 -35.51
CA ARG A 5 15.87 20.51 -34.19
C ARG A 5 14.46 20.31 -33.61
N ALA A 6 13.46 19.94 -34.42
CA ALA A 6 12.08 19.81 -33.93
C ALA A 6 11.86 18.51 -33.12
N GLY A 7 12.53 17.41 -33.49
CA GLY A 7 12.33 16.09 -32.87
C GLY A 7 12.87 15.99 -31.44
N GLU A 8 14.01 16.63 -31.14
CA GLU A 8 14.64 16.64 -29.81
C GLU A 8 13.75 17.37 -28.76
N SER A 9 13.04 18.41 -29.19
CA SER A 9 12.17 19.20 -28.30
C SER A 9 10.90 18.46 -27.86
N PHE A 10 10.43 17.49 -28.65
CA PHE A 10 9.23 16.70 -28.36
C PHE A 10 9.53 15.51 -27.44
N ILE A 11 10.69 14.88 -27.60
CA ILE A 11 11.13 13.76 -26.77
C ILE A 11 11.35 14.24 -25.32
N GLY A 12 12.08 15.36 -25.13
CA GLY A 12 12.32 15.91 -23.79
C GLY A 12 11.04 16.34 -23.06
N LYS A 13 10.03 16.86 -23.77
CA LYS A 13 8.73 17.21 -23.17
C LYS A 13 7.94 15.97 -22.72
N ARG A 14 8.00 14.89 -23.50
CA ARG A 14 7.33 13.62 -23.16
C ARG A 14 8.00 12.91 -21.99
N GLU A 15 9.32 12.93 -21.95
CA GLU A 15 10.10 12.40 -20.82
C GLU A 15 9.81 13.18 -19.54
N GLN A 16 9.77 14.51 -19.60
CA GLN A 16 9.45 15.35 -18.45
C GLN A 16 8.01 15.14 -17.95
N ALA A 17 7.04 14.97 -18.85
CA ALA A 17 5.66 14.65 -18.48
C ALA A 17 5.56 13.27 -17.79
N THR A 18 6.27 12.28 -18.32
CA THR A 18 6.35 10.94 -17.72
C THR A 18 6.97 11.01 -16.33
N GLN A 19 8.09 11.72 -16.16
CA GLN A 19 8.76 11.89 -14.87
C GLN A 19 7.86 12.58 -13.83
N ARG A 20 7.12 13.62 -14.23
CA ARG A 20 6.15 14.29 -13.34
C ARG A 20 5.03 13.34 -12.92
N ARG A 21 4.53 12.51 -13.85
CA ARG A 21 3.48 11.53 -13.54
C ARG A 21 3.98 10.43 -12.62
N VAL A 22 5.19 9.93 -12.83
CA VAL A 22 5.84 8.96 -11.92
C VAL A 22 5.98 9.56 -10.52
N ALA A 23 6.50 10.78 -10.39
CA ALA A 23 6.65 11.44 -9.09
C ALA A 23 5.30 11.64 -8.38
N GLN A 24 4.24 11.98 -9.12
CA GLN A 24 2.89 12.08 -8.56
C GLN A 24 2.38 10.73 -8.05
N ILE A 25 2.54 9.66 -8.83
CA ILE A 25 2.14 8.30 -8.43
C ILE A 25 2.92 7.86 -7.21
N ASP A 26 4.23 8.12 -7.15
CA ASP A 26 5.06 7.78 -5.98
C ASP A 26 4.61 8.53 -4.72
N GLN A 27 4.20 9.79 -4.87
CA GLN A 27 3.61 10.56 -3.77
C GLN A 27 2.29 9.93 -3.30
N GLU A 28 1.37 9.62 -4.22
CA GLU A 28 0.09 8.97 -3.90
C GLU A 28 0.30 7.62 -3.21
N ILE A 29 1.26 6.82 -3.66
CA ILE A 29 1.66 5.56 -3.02
C ILE A 29 2.16 5.80 -1.59
N ASN A 30 3.01 6.81 -1.39
CA ASN A 30 3.57 7.11 -0.07
C ASN A 30 2.50 7.60 0.91
N GLU A 31 1.54 8.39 0.45
CA GLU A 31 0.40 8.81 1.25
C GLU A 31 -0.52 7.64 1.61
N ALA A 32 -0.79 6.75 0.65
CA ALA A 32 -1.56 5.53 0.91
C ALA A 32 -0.87 4.63 1.93
N LYS A 33 0.45 4.43 1.83
CA LYS A 33 1.23 3.64 2.81
C LYS A 33 1.16 4.22 4.22
N LYS A 34 1.24 5.55 4.36
CA LYS A 34 1.08 6.22 5.67
C LYS A 34 -0.31 5.96 6.27
N LYS A 35 -1.36 6.06 5.46
CA LYS A 35 -2.74 5.77 5.90
C LYS A 35 -2.90 4.31 6.31
N ILE A 36 -2.37 3.36 5.52
CA ILE A 36 -2.36 1.94 5.85
C ILE A 36 -1.68 1.71 7.21
N THR A 37 -0.49 2.28 7.40
CA THR A 37 0.27 2.12 8.66
C THR A 37 -0.51 2.65 9.87
N ALA A 38 -1.17 3.80 9.72
CA ALA A 38 -1.98 4.37 10.79
C ALA A 38 -3.19 3.48 11.13
N LEU A 39 -3.90 2.98 10.11
CA LEU A 39 -5.04 2.07 10.28
C LEU A 39 -4.63 0.72 10.86
N GLU A 40 -3.47 0.19 10.47
CA GLU A 40 -2.92 -1.04 11.05
C GLU A 40 -2.55 -0.85 12.53
N SER A 41 -2.00 0.30 12.89
CA SER A 41 -1.72 0.65 14.29
C SER A 41 -3.00 0.75 15.11
N GLU A 42 -4.03 1.43 14.58
CA GLU A 42 -5.34 1.53 15.25
C GLU A 42 -6.00 0.17 15.39
N LYS A 43 -5.97 -0.66 14.33
CA LYS A 43 -6.45 -2.03 14.37
C LYS A 43 -5.72 -2.86 15.43
N ALA A 44 -4.41 -2.70 15.59
CA ALA A 44 -3.63 -3.39 16.61
C ALA A 44 -4.06 -2.99 18.04
N VAL A 45 -4.36 -1.71 18.27
CA VAL A 45 -4.91 -1.22 19.54
C VAL A 45 -6.28 -1.82 19.82
N LEU A 46 -7.17 -1.85 18.82
CA LEU A 46 -8.49 -2.47 18.97
C LEU A 46 -8.39 -3.98 19.22
N GLN A 47 -7.46 -4.66 18.55
CA GLN A 47 -7.20 -6.08 18.77
C GLN A 47 -6.64 -6.35 20.17
N SER A 48 -5.76 -5.50 20.70
CA SER A 48 -5.22 -5.70 22.07
C SER A 48 -6.27 -5.49 23.15
N ALA A 49 -7.25 -4.63 22.92
CA ALA A 49 -8.40 -4.42 23.82
C ALA A 49 -9.52 -5.47 23.64
N CYS A 50 -9.44 -6.34 22.64
CA CYS A 50 -10.48 -7.32 22.36
C CYS A 50 -10.48 -8.46 23.38
N MET A 51 -11.66 -8.80 23.91
CA MET A 51 -11.89 -10.04 24.67
C MET A 51 -12.04 -11.20 23.67
N HIS A 52 -10.92 -11.66 23.11
CA HIS A 52 -10.90 -12.57 21.98
C HIS A 52 -11.72 -13.84 22.22
N VAL A 53 -12.65 -14.11 21.31
CA VAL A 53 -13.37 -15.40 21.21
C VAL A 53 -12.94 -16.05 19.89
N PHE A 54 -12.11 -17.09 19.99
CA PHE A 54 -11.52 -17.73 18.82
C PHE A 54 -12.37 -18.90 18.33
N VAL A 55 -12.58 -18.96 17.01
CA VAL A 55 -13.08 -20.13 16.29
C VAL A 55 -11.91 -20.74 15.53
N ALA A 56 -11.60 -22.00 15.82
CA ALA A 56 -10.47 -22.71 15.24
C ALA A 56 -10.87 -23.56 14.03
N ASN A 57 -9.96 -23.70 13.09
CA ASN A 57 -9.92 -24.77 12.11
C ASN A 57 -8.58 -25.52 12.20
N TYR A 58 -8.32 -26.44 11.27
CA TYR A 58 -7.12 -27.27 11.29
C TYR A 58 -5.80 -26.50 11.15
N TYR A 59 -5.79 -25.27 10.63
CA TYR A 59 -4.55 -24.54 10.32
C TYR A 59 -4.39 -23.24 11.12
N PHE A 60 -5.50 -22.64 11.55
CA PHE A 60 -5.51 -21.38 12.28
C PHE A 60 -6.75 -21.26 13.16
N LYS A 61 -6.69 -20.33 14.10
CA LYS A 61 -7.87 -19.83 14.81
C LYS A 61 -8.07 -18.35 14.52
N ARG A 62 -9.32 -17.95 14.34
CA ARG A 62 -9.71 -16.56 14.05
C ARG A 62 -10.62 -16.05 15.13
N CYS A 63 -10.36 -14.85 15.63
CA CYS A 63 -11.28 -14.17 16.55
C CYS A 63 -12.57 -13.80 15.80
N CYS A 64 -13.75 -14.16 16.32
CA CYS A 64 -15.02 -13.82 15.68
C CYS A 64 -15.42 -12.34 15.83
N ILE A 65 -14.67 -11.58 16.64
CA ILE A 65 -14.93 -10.16 16.91
C ILE A 65 -13.97 -9.26 16.12
N CYS A 66 -12.66 -9.39 16.36
CA CYS A 66 -11.63 -8.51 15.80
C CYS A 66 -10.85 -9.14 14.62
N GLU A 67 -11.27 -10.33 14.20
CA GLU A 67 -10.71 -11.08 13.07
C GLU A 67 -9.22 -11.40 13.18
N LYS A 68 -8.61 -11.25 14.36
CA LYS A 68 -7.22 -11.64 14.62
C LYS A 68 -7.03 -13.13 14.29
N ILE A 69 -6.01 -13.44 13.49
CA ILE A 69 -5.67 -14.81 13.10
C ILE A 69 -4.43 -15.24 13.88
N GLU A 70 -4.49 -16.43 14.49
CA GLU A 70 -3.34 -17.11 15.10
C GLU A 70 -3.17 -18.45 14.39
N VAL A 71 -2.02 -18.65 13.73
CA VAL A 71 -1.69 -19.89 13.03
C VAL A 71 -1.32 -20.96 14.05
N LEU A 72 -1.84 -22.16 13.87
CA LEU A 72 -1.54 -23.31 14.73
C LEU A 72 -0.37 -24.08 14.09
N TYR A 73 0.82 -23.97 14.66
CA TYR A 73 1.95 -24.83 14.29
C TYR A 73 1.77 -26.17 15.03
N TYR A 74 1.52 -27.23 14.27
CA TYR A 74 1.55 -28.62 14.76
C TYR A 74 2.97 -29.19 14.64
#